data_AF-A0A916D3F3-F1
#
_entry.id   AF-A0A916D3F3-F1
#
_cell.length_a   1.000
_cell.length_b   1.000
_cell.length_c   1.000
_cell.angle_alpha   90.00
_cell.angle_beta   90.00
_cell.angle_gamma   90.00
#
_symmetry.space_group_name_H-M   'P 1'
#
loop_
_entity.id
_entity.type
_entity.pdbx_description
1 polymer ?
#
loop_
_entity_poly.entity_id
_entity_poly.type
_entity_poly.pdbx_seq_one_letter_code
_entity_poly.pdbx_strand_id
1 'polypeptide(L)'
;MNYNIKLEIEKCIKNAKDKLDDAEHLANKGSYGTASSILVTAFEERSKAVTLQLIDLGVPLGNLNEIEYIFTQHHFRHYIGFFVECFNEIIKDLEKVLILIKKDPRPEAMLELFNNPENIKQLKSWLVEKIDSFSKKIEFYRDIENNRQKGLYVDVLRGNTPTDMSKKDYDDIKEKLNCIHWISFNLSSILESEWWNKGEEKKRFSKDVNSIKELTIGVQKTINVVRKKRGKLFQTMAIKLDNFKQDIIESKEWESFVDKSIPKINSLGEKYKTKKS
;
A
#
# COMPACT_ATOMS: atom_id res chain seq x y z
N MET A 1 -13.50 -27.19 8.42
CA MET A 1 -13.28 -27.01 6.97
C MET A 1 -11.80 -26.74 6.77
N ASN A 2 -11.04 -27.65 6.14
CA ASN A 2 -9.67 -27.35 5.71
C ASN A 2 -9.75 -26.48 4.47
N TYR A 3 -9.77 -25.17 4.66
CA TYR A 3 -9.80 -24.20 3.57
C TYR A 3 -8.41 -24.16 2.92
N ASN A 4 -8.30 -24.56 1.65
CA ASN A 4 -7.02 -24.52 0.93
C ASN A 4 -6.77 -23.09 0.42
N ILE A 5 -6.23 -22.25 1.30
CA ILE A 5 -5.96 -20.83 1.01
C ILE A 5 -5.07 -20.64 -0.22
N LYS A 6 -4.11 -21.55 -0.45
CA LYS A 6 -3.21 -21.51 -1.61
C LYS A 6 -3.98 -21.62 -2.92
N LEU A 7 -4.91 -22.58 -3.02
CA LEU A 7 -5.75 -22.76 -4.20
C LEU A 7 -6.60 -21.50 -4.49
N GLU A 8 -7.10 -20.85 -3.45
CA GLU A 8 -7.92 -19.64 -3.60
C GLU A 8 -7.08 -18.41 -4.02
N ILE A 9 -5.84 -18.30 -3.52
CA ILE A 9 -4.86 -17.32 -4.01
C ILE A 9 -4.64 -17.52 -5.52
N GLU A 10 -4.36 -18.76 -5.94
CA GLU A 10 -4.12 -19.10 -7.35
C GLU A 10 -5.32 -18.77 -8.24
N LYS A 11 -6.55 -19.05 -7.78
CA LYS A 11 -7.79 -18.69 -8.50
C LYS A 11 -7.93 -17.18 -8.66
N CYS A 12 -7.73 -16.38 -7.61
CA CYS A 12 -7.79 -14.93 -7.70
C CYS A 12 -6.71 -14.37 -8.63
N ILE A 13 -5.48 -14.89 -8.55
CA ILE A 13 -4.36 -14.49 -9.41
C ILE A 13 -4.67 -14.79 -10.88
N LYS A 14 -5.16 -16.00 -11.17
CA LYS A 14 -5.53 -16.40 -12.53
C LYS A 14 -6.65 -15.52 -13.07
N ASN A 15 -7.73 -15.35 -12.30
CA ASN A 15 -8.87 -14.54 -12.69
C ASN A 15 -8.50 -13.06 -12.95
N ALA A 16 -7.59 -12.51 -12.15
CA ALA A 16 -7.04 -11.17 -12.37
C ALA A 16 -6.19 -11.09 -13.65
N LYS A 17 -5.44 -12.15 -13.98
CA LYS A 17 -4.63 -12.21 -15.20
C LYS A 17 -5.51 -12.29 -16.44
N ASP A 18 -6.48 -13.20 -16.46
CA ASP A 18 -7.40 -13.36 -17.59
C ASP A 18 -8.09 -12.02 -17.93
N LYS A 19 -8.51 -11.26 -16.90
CA LYS A 19 -9.07 -9.91 -17.06
C LYS A 19 -8.06 -8.87 -17.58
N LEU A 20 -6.81 -8.95 -17.14
CA LEU A 20 -5.76 -8.06 -17.63
C LEU A 20 -5.55 -8.28 -19.14
N ASP A 21 -5.46 -9.54 -19.56
CA ASP A 21 -5.29 -9.94 -20.95
C ASP A 21 -6.51 -9.49 -21.80
N ASP A 22 -7.73 -9.65 -21.28
CA ASP A 22 -8.96 -9.14 -21.92
C ASP A 22 -8.93 -7.61 -22.08
N ALA A 23 -8.50 -6.89 -21.05
CA ALA A 23 -8.39 -5.43 -21.09
C ALA A 23 -7.37 -4.96 -22.12
N GLU A 24 -6.22 -5.61 -22.21
CA GLU A 24 -5.19 -5.31 -23.22
C GLU A 24 -5.70 -5.56 -24.64
N HIS A 25 -6.41 -6.67 -24.86
CA HIS A 25 -7.03 -6.97 -26.15
C HIS A 25 -8.04 -5.91 -26.58
N LEU A 26 -8.88 -5.43 -25.66
CA LEU A 26 -9.84 -4.35 -25.94
C LEU A 26 -9.15 -3.01 -26.20
N ALA A 27 -8.10 -2.67 -25.44
CA ALA A 27 -7.32 -1.46 -25.64
C ALA A 27 -6.65 -1.45 -27.03
N ASN A 28 -6.12 -2.60 -27.47
CA ASN A 28 -5.54 -2.75 -28.82
C ASN A 28 -6.55 -2.55 -29.94
N LYS A 29 -7.86 -2.72 -29.66
CA LYS A 29 -8.96 -2.42 -30.59
C LYS A 29 -9.49 -0.99 -30.47
N GLY A 30 -8.88 -0.15 -29.63
CA GLY A 30 -9.33 1.23 -29.38
C GLY A 30 -10.51 1.35 -28.42
N SER A 31 -10.93 0.27 -27.75
CA SER A 31 -12.04 0.28 -26.77
C SER A 31 -11.55 0.63 -25.37
N TYR A 32 -10.94 1.81 -25.20
CA TYR A 32 -10.24 2.22 -23.98
C TYR A 32 -11.15 2.32 -22.75
N GLY A 33 -12.38 2.82 -22.89
CA GLY A 33 -13.35 2.88 -21.79
C GLY A 33 -13.64 1.49 -21.21
N THR A 34 -13.99 0.54 -22.07
CA THR A 34 -14.29 -0.83 -21.64
C THR A 34 -13.05 -1.52 -21.10
N ALA A 35 -11.90 -1.33 -21.75
CA ALA A 35 -10.62 -1.85 -21.28
C ALA A 35 -10.28 -1.37 -19.86
N SER A 36 -10.42 -0.08 -19.57
CA SER A 36 -10.20 0.50 -18.23
C SER A 36 -11.13 -0.08 -17.18
N SER A 37 -12.36 -0.39 -17.55
CA SER A 37 -13.34 -0.99 -16.62
C SER A 37 -12.99 -2.43 -16.26
N ILE A 38 -12.48 -3.18 -17.24
CA ILE A 38 -11.95 -4.53 -17.01
C ILE A 38 -10.66 -4.46 -16.18
N LEU A 39 -9.78 -3.46 -16.41
CA LEU A 39 -8.59 -3.24 -15.57
C LEU A 39 -8.94 -3.04 -14.09
N VAL A 40 -9.95 -2.22 -13.78
CA VAL A 40 -10.41 -2.05 -12.39
C VAL A 40 -10.87 -3.39 -11.81
N THR A 41 -11.55 -4.22 -12.62
CA THR A 41 -11.98 -5.55 -12.18
C THR A 41 -10.79 -6.50 -11.96
N ALA A 42 -9.79 -6.48 -12.83
CA ALA A 42 -8.54 -7.22 -12.65
C ALA A 42 -7.83 -6.84 -11.34
N PHE A 43 -7.73 -5.52 -11.10
CA PHE A 43 -7.19 -4.94 -9.86
C PHE A 43 -7.94 -5.44 -8.61
N GLU A 44 -9.27 -5.49 -8.66
CA GLU A 44 -10.09 -5.94 -7.54
C GLU A 44 -9.86 -7.43 -7.21
N GLU A 45 -9.78 -8.28 -8.23
CA GLU A 45 -9.44 -9.69 -8.07
C GLU A 45 -8.04 -9.88 -7.50
N ARG A 46 -7.08 -9.07 -7.96
CA ARG A 46 -5.71 -9.08 -7.43
C ARG A 46 -5.65 -8.60 -5.98
N SER A 47 -6.47 -7.64 -5.59
CA SER A 47 -6.59 -7.18 -4.20
C SER A 47 -7.10 -8.28 -3.25
N LYS A 48 -7.97 -9.17 -3.73
CA LYS A 48 -8.39 -10.37 -2.99
C LYS A 48 -7.22 -11.34 -2.80
N ALA A 49 -6.42 -11.57 -3.85
CA ALA A 49 -5.22 -12.40 -3.74
C ALA A 49 -4.24 -11.85 -2.69
N VAL A 50 -3.96 -10.54 -2.71
CA VAL A 50 -3.10 -9.89 -1.70
C VAL A 50 -3.64 -10.09 -0.29
N THR A 51 -4.95 -9.97 -0.09
CA THR A 51 -5.60 -10.21 1.21
C THR A 51 -5.34 -11.63 1.71
N LEU A 52 -5.53 -12.65 0.85
CA LEU A 52 -5.27 -14.06 1.20
C LEU A 52 -3.79 -14.35 1.42
N GLN A 53 -2.90 -13.76 0.61
CA GLN A 53 -1.46 -13.90 0.77
C GLN A 53 -0.99 -13.37 2.13
N LEU A 54 -1.50 -12.21 2.56
CA LEU A 54 -1.23 -11.68 3.90
C LEU A 54 -1.75 -12.60 5.01
N ILE A 55 -2.93 -13.21 4.83
CA ILE A 55 -3.47 -14.20 5.78
C ILE A 55 -2.57 -15.45 5.84
N ASP A 56 -2.09 -15.98 4.70
CA ASP A 56 -1.19 -17.14 4.68
C ASP A 56 0.20 -16.83 5.27
N LEU A 57 0.62 -15.56 5.17
CA LEU A 57 1.79 -15.05 5.89
C LEU A 57 1.54 -14.96 7.42
N GLY A 58 0.31 -15.10 7.89
CA GLY A 58 -0.04 -15.05 9.31
C GLY A 58 -0.46 -13.67 9.81
N VAL A 59 -0.80 -12.73 8.91
CA VAL A 59 -1.33 -11.42 9.27
C VAL A 59 -2.80 -11.54 9.71
N PRO A 60 -3.16 -11.12 10.93
CA PRO A 60 -4.53 -11.22 11.44
C PRO A 60 -5.39 -10.10 10.85
N LEU A 61 -5.94 -10.33 9.66
CA LEU A 61 -6.81 -9.36 8.97
C LEU A 61 -8.26 -9.31 9.50
N GLY A 62 -8.58 -10.11 10.52
CA GLY A 62 -9.90 -10.13 11.15
C GLY A 62 -10.54 -11.51 11.19
N ASN A 63 -11.81 -11.54 11.58
CA ASN A 63 -12.65 -12.74 11.54
C ASN A 63 -13.25 -13.00 10.15
N LEU A 64 -13.99 -14.10 9.99
CA LEU A 64 -14.57 -14.49 8.71
C LEU A 64 -15.50 -13.42 8.11
N ASN A 65 -16.29 -12.73 8.94
CA ASN A 65 -17.22 -11.68 8.48
C ASN A 65 -16.47 -10.45 7.94
N GLU A 66 -15.30 -10.17 8.51
CA GLU A 66 -14.40 -9.11 8.04
C GLU A 66 -13.76 -9.48 6.71
N ILE A 67 -13.29 -10.72 6.56
CA ILE A 67 -12.76 -11.23 5.30
C ILE A 67 -13.86 -11.22 4.21
N GLU A 68 -15.05 -11.70 4.51
CA GLU A 68 -16.19 -11.68 3.58
C GLU A 68 -16.52 -10.24 3.13
N TYR A 69 -16.44 -9.28 4.05
CA TYR A 69 -16.62 -7.87 3.72
C TYR A 69 -15.58 -7.37 2.70
N ILE A 70 -14.30 -7.71 2.86
CA ILE A 70 -13.24 -7.35 1.91
C ILE A 70 -13.56 -7.91 0.50
N PHE A 71 -14.06 -9.14 0.44
CA PHE A 71 -14.31 -9.86 -0.80
C PHE A 71 -15.55 -9.38 -1.53
N THR A 72 -16.57 -8.92 -0.80
CA THR A 72 -17.85 -8.48 -1.37
C THR A 72 -17.87 -7.00 -1.70
N GLN A 73 -17.08 -6.17 -0.99
CA GLN A 73 -17.19 -4.72 -1.09
C GLN A 73 -16.10 -4.06 -1.93
N HIS A 74 -16.48 -3.53 -3.10
CA HIS A 74 -15.59 -2.84 -4.05
C HIS A 74 -14.78 -1.72 -3.41
N HIS A 75 -15.43 -0.85 -2.63
CA HIS A 75 -14.78 0.29 -2.00
C HIS A 75 -13.70 -0.11 -0.99
N PHE A 76 -13.81 -1.30 -0.36
CA PHE A 76 -12.74 -1.79 0.50
C PHE A 76 -11.54 -2.27 -0.32
N ARG A 77 -11.76 -2.86 -1.49
CA ARG A 77 -10.68 -3.23 -2.40
C ARG A 77 -9.96 -2.00 -2.97
N HIS A 78 -10.69 -0.93 -3.30
CA HIS A 78 -10.09 0.36 -3.67
C HIS A 78 -9.24 0.93 -2.52
N TYR A 79 -9.71 0.81 -1.27
CA TYR A 79 -8.92 1.18 -0.10
C TYR A 79 -7.63 0.34 0.03
N ILE A 80 -7.69 -0.98 -0.18
CA ILE A 80 -6.50 -1.84 -0.19
C ILE A 80 -5.50 -1.36 -1.27
N GLY A 81 -5.99 -1.10 -2.49
CA GLY A 81 -5.14 -0.59 -3.58
C GLY A 81 -4.42 0.70 -3.22
N PHE A 82 -5.16 1.67 -2.69
CA PHE A 82 -4.58 2.92 -2.21
C PHE A 82 -3.45 2.68 -1.21
N PHE A 83 -3.67 1.83 -0.20
CA PHE A 83 -2.64 1.53 0.81
C PHE A 83 -1.44 0.84 0.19
N VAL A 84 -1.65 -0.15 -0.67
CA VAL A 84 -0.58 -0.86 -1.39
C VAL A 84 0.25 0.10 -2.23
N GLU A 85 -0.37 1.05 -2.93
CA GLU A 85 0.34 2.05 -3.74
C GLU A 85 1.13 3.05 -2.90
N CYS A 86 0.61 3.48 -1.75
CA CYS A 86 1.33 4.32 -0.80
C CYS A 86 2.52 3.57 -0.19
N PHE A 87 2.31 2.32 0.24
CA PHE A 87 3.38 1.49 0.80
C PHE A 87 4.46 1.17 -0.22
N ASN A 88 4.11 0.87 -1.47
CA ASN A 88 5.09 0.61 -2.53
C ASN A 88 6.01 1.82 -2.75
N GLU A 89 5.46 3.04 -2.74
CA GLU A 89 6.28 4.25 -2.85
C GLU A 89 7.26 4.38 -1.69
N ILE A 90 6.82 4.10 -0.46
CA ILE A 90 7.70 4.09 0.73
C ILE A 90 8.76 3.00 0.61
N ILE A 91 8.39 1.78 0.19
CA ILE A 91 9.32 0.65 0.04
C ILE A 91 10.44 0.99 -0.94
N LYS A 92 10.11 1.57 -2.10
CA LYS A 92 11.11 1.98 -3.11
C LYS A 92 12.11 2.99 -2.56
N ASP A 93 11.69 3.87 -1.65
CA ASP A 93 12.59 4.81 -1.00
C ASP A 93 13.40 4.14 0.12
N LEU A 94 12.79 3.23 0.88
CA LEU A 94 13.50 2.42 1.88
C LEU A 94 14.57 1.52 1.26
N GLU A 95 14.35 0.98 0.06
CA GLU A 95 15.35 0.20 -0.67
C GLU A 95 16.64 1.00 -0.90
N LYS A 96 16.52 2.30 -1.22
CA LYS A 96 17.69 3.19 -1.36
C LYS A 96 18.47 3.29 -0.04
N VAL A 97 17.75 3.42 1.08
CA VAL A 97 18.36 3.45 2.42
C VAL A 97 19.03 2.12 2.74
N LEU A 98 18.35 1.00 2.48
CA LEU A 98 18.91 -0.34 2.71
C LEU A 98 20.19 -0.59 1.90
N ILE A 99 20.26 -0.08 0.67
CA ILE A 99 21.48 -0.14 -0.15
C ILE A 99 22.63 0.65 0.50
N LEU A 100 22.35 1.82 1.07
CA LEU A 100 23.35 2.62 1.80
C LEU A 100 23.84 1.89 3.04
N ILE A 101 22.93 1.29 3.82
CA ILE A 101 23.25 0.48 5.00
C ILE A 101 24.10 -0.72 4.62
N LYS A 102 23.79 -1.38 3.51
CA LYS A 102 24.56 -2.53 3.05
C LYS A 102 25.99 -2.15 2.65
N LYS A 103 26.20 -0.92 2.15
CA LYS A 103 27.53 -0.38 1.82
C LYS A 103 28.33 -0.03 3.07
N ASP A 104 27.68 0.44 4.13
CA ASP A 104 28.30 0.72 5.43
C ASP A 104 27.44 0.18 6.58
N PRO A 105 27.64 -1.09 7.00
CA PRO A 105 26.80 -1.75 7.99
C PRO A 105 27.11 -1.31 9.43
N ARG A 106 27.98 -0.30 9.62
CA ARG A 106 28.33 0.20 10.93
C ARG A 106 27.10 0.84 11.59
N PRO A 107 26.72 0.45 12.82
CA PRO A 107 25.64 1.10 13.56
C PRO A 107 25.82 2.61 13.68
N GLU A 108 27.06 3.10 13.73
CA GLU A 108 27.39 4.52 13.79
C GLU A 108 26.95 5.27 12.52
N ALA A 109 27.16 4.70 11.33
CA ALA A 109 26.71 5.30 10.08
C ALA A 109 25.17 5.42 10.02
N MET A 110 24.47 4.46 10.63
CA MET A 110 23.02 4.52 10.79
C MET A 110 22.56 5.61 11.77
N LEU A 111 23.29 5.80 12.86
CA LEU A 111 22.99 6.87 13.82
C LEU A 111 23.33 8.26 13.24
N GLU A 112 24.39 8.37 12.44
CA GLU A 112 24.77 9.58 11.73
C GLU A 112 23.69 10.06 10.75
N LEU A 113 22.92 9.13 10.15
CA LEU A 113 21.76 9.48 9.31
C LEU A 113 20.69 10.26 10.08
N PHE A 114 20.47 9.96 11.36
CA PHE A 114 19.46 10.63 12.18
C PHE A 114 20.01 11.73 13.08
N ASN A 115 21.33 11.83 13.24
CA ASN A 115 21.99 12.86 14.05
C ASN A 115 22.35 14.13 13.28
N ASN A 116 22.24 14.11 11.95
CA ASN A 116 22.50 15.29 11.12
C ASN A 116 21.21 16.13 10.99
N PRO A 117 21.19 17.39 11.45
CA PRO A 117 20.04 18.29 11.30
C PRO A 117 19.58 18.44 9.84
N GLU A 118 20.50 18.36 8.89
CA GLU A 118 20.18 18.43 7.46
C GLU A 118 19.40 17.20 6.99
N ASN A 119 19.75 16.01 7.49
CA ASN A 119 18.99 14.79 7.18
C ASN A 119 17.59 14.82 7.80
N ILE A 120 17.42 15.45 8.96
CA ILE A 120 16.09 15.65 9.56
C ILE A 120 15.25 16.63 8.73
N LYS A 121 15.84 17.72 8.22
CA LYS A 121 15.16 18.61 7.26
C LYS A 121 14.78 17.89 5.98
N GLN A 122 15.68 17.06 5.43
CA GLN A 122 15.39 16.23 4.27
C GLN A 122 14.26 15.22 4.54
N LEU A 123 14.24 14.59 5.72
CA LEU A 123 13.15 13.71 6.13
C LEU A 123 11.81 14.45 6.22
N LYS A 124 11.79 15.66 6.79
CA LYS A 124 10.59 16.52 6.84
C LYS A 124 10.13 16.88 5.42
N SER A 125 11.03 17.29 4.54
CA SER A 125 10.73 17.59 3.14
C SER A 125 10.17 16.36 2.41
N TRP A 126 10.80 15.20 2.60
CA TRP A 126 10.35 13.93 2.04
C TRP A 126 8.95 13.55 2.54
N LEU A 127 8.66 13.70 3.83
CA LEU A 127 7.32 13.43 4.38
C LEU A 127 6.25 14.30 3.73
N VAL A 128 6.52 15.60 3.55
CA VAL A 128 5.61 16.53 2.87
C VAL A 128 5.39 16.10 1.41
N GLU A 129 6.46 15.76 0.68
CA GLU A 129 6.38 15.23 -0.68
C GLU A 129 5.51 13.97 -0.76
N LYS A 130 5.65 13.04 0.21
CA LYS A 130 4.81 11.83 0.27
C LYS A 130 3.36 12.13 0.55
N ILE A 131 3.06 13.09 1.43
CA ILE A 131 1.67 13.48 1.68
C ILE A 131 1.04 14.07 0.41
N ASP A 132 1.78 14.87 -0.35
CA ASP A 132 1.29 15.42 -1.62
C ASP A 132 1.06 14.34 -2.68
N SER A 133 1.97 13.38 -2.78
CA SER A 133 1.79 12.18 -3.63
C SER A 133 0.54 11.39 -3.21
N PHE A 134 0.37 11.12 -1.92
CA PHE A 134 -0.76 10.35 -1.40
C PHE A 134 -2.09 11.07 -1.61
N SER A 135 -2.10 12.40 -1.53
CA SER A 135 -3.29 13.21 -1.78
C SER A 135 -3.79 13.07 -3.22
N LYS A 136 -2.88 13.07 -4.21
CA LYS A 136 -3.22 12.80 -5.62
C LYS A 136 -3.78 11.39 -5.82
N LYS A 137 -3.24 10.40 -5.11
CA LYS A 137 -3.76 9.02 -5.14
C LYS A 137 -5.17 8.93 -4.53
N ILE A 138 -5.44 9.67 -3.45
CA ILE A 138 -6.78 9.71 -2.85
C ILE A 138 -7.81 10.18 -3.86
N GLU A 139 -7.52 11.20 -4.67
CA GLU A 139 -8.44 11.67 -5.71
C GLU A 139 -8.73 10.55 -6.72
N PHE A 140 -7.70 9.84 -7.18
CA PHE A 140 -7.86 8.71 -8.07
C PHE A 140 -8.74 7.61 -7.49
N TYR A 141 -8.46 7.12 -6.27
CA TYR A 141 -9.24 6.03 -5.67
C TYR A 141 -10.63 6.45 -5.18
N ARG A 142 -10.84 7.75 -4.93
CA ARG A 142 -12.19 8.28 -4.70
C ARG A 142 -13.06 8.14 -5.95
N ASP A 143 -12.47 8.38 -7.11
CA ASP A 143 -13.19 8.48 -8.38
C ASP A 143 -13.08 7.20 -9.24
N ILE A 144 -12.35 6.19 -8.79
CA ILE A 144 -12.11 4.93 -9.53
C ILE A 144 -13.40 4.20 -9.94
N GLU A 145 -14.42 4.20 -9.07
CA GLU A 145 -15.71 3.58 -9.39
C GLU A 145 -16.46 4.37 -10.46
N ASN A 146 -16.39 5.70 -10.42
CA ASN A 146 -16.95 6.56 -11.46
C ASN A 146 -16.21 6.32 -12.79
N ASN A 147 -14.90 6.16 -12.76
CA ASN A 147 -14.10 5.85 -13.96
C ASN A 147 -14.45 4.46 -14.54
N ARG A 148 -14.66 3.47 -13.68
CA ARG A 148 -15.18 2.14 -14.08
C ARG A 148 -16.55 2.24 -14.73
N GLN A 149 -17.46 3.04 -14.18
CA GLN A 149 -18.80 3.21 -14.74
C GLN A 149 -18.79 3.96 -16.07
N LYS A 150 -18.01 5.04 -16.18
CA LYS A 150 -17.83 5.79 -17.44
C LYS A 150 -17.30 4.92 -18.58
N GLY A 151 -16.49 3.92 -18.26
CA GLY A 151 -15.98 2.99 -19.26
C GLY A 151 -16.95 1.87 -19.68
N LEU A 152 -18.09 1.72 -19.00
CA LEU A 152 -19.11 0.70 -19.33
C LEU A 152 -20.44 1.30 -19.80
N TYR A 153 -20.81 2.46 -19.28
CA TYR A 153 -22.15 3.01 -19.46
C TYR A 153 -22.11 4.38 -20.14
N VAL A 154 -23.12 4.63 -20.97
CA VAL A 154 -23.40 5.96 -21.50
C VAL A 154 -24.14 6.76 -20.43
N ASP A 155 -23.54 7.88 -20.01
CA ASP A 155 -24.16 8.84 -19.11
C ASP A 155 -24.84 9.94 -19.94
N VAL A 156 -26.11 9.73 -20.26
CA VAL A 156 -26.92 10.64 -21.07
C VAL A 156 -27.03 12.04 -20.44
N LEU A 157 -27.04 12.13 -19.11
CA LEU A 157 -27.21 13.41 -18.40
C LEU A 157 -25.94 14.24 -18.42
N ARG A 158 -24.76 13.60 -18.47
CA ARG A 158 -23.46 14.29 -18.53
C ARG A 158 -22.81 14.25 -19.91
N GLY A 159 -23.46 13.63 -20.89
CA GLY A 159 -22.94 13.50 -22.25
C GLY A 159 -21.66 12.68 -22.36
N ASN A 160 -21.37 11.80 -21.39
CA ASN A 160 -20.16 10.98 -21.43
C ASN A 160 -20.48 9.59 -21.99
N THR A 161 -19.59 9.10 -22.85
CA THR A 161 -19.64 7.77 -23.42
C THR A 161 -18.33 7.03 -23.16
N PRO A 162 -18.33 5.69 -23.10
CA PRO A 162 -17.09 4.91 -23.01
C PRO A 162 -16.08 5.20 -24.13
N THR A 163 -16.57 5.67 -25.29
CA THR A 163 -15.75 6.04 -26.45
C THR A 163 -14.99 7.35 -26.27
N ASP A 164 -15.34 8.18 -25.29
CA ASP A 164 -14.66 9.44 -25.02
C ASP A 164 -13.33 9.23 -24.26
N MET A 165 -13.10 8.04 -23.70
CA MET A 165 -11.85 7.73 -23.01
C MET A 165 -10.71 7.56 -24.01
N SER A 166 -9.64 8.33 -23.82
CA SER A 166 -8.46 8.26 -24.68
C SER A 166 -7.54 7.10 -24.29
N LYS A 167 -6.58 6.77 -25.18
CA LYS A 167 -5.50 5.84 -24.86
C LYS A 167 -4.70 6.29 -23.64
N LYS A 168 -4.46 7.60 -23.52
CA LYS A 168 -3.72 8.17 -22.40
C LYS A 168 -4.44 7.93 -21.08
N ASP A 169 -5.75 8.10 -21.04
CA ASP A 169 -6.54 7.81 -19.83
C ASP A 169 -6.43 6.34 -19.43
N TYR A 170 -6.48 5.43 -20.41
CA TYR A 170 -6.28 4.01 -20.18
C TYR A 170 -4.87 3.70 -19.64
N ASP A 171 -3.83 4.25 -20.26
CA ASP A 171 -2.43 4.04 -19.85
C ASP A 171 -2.20 4.57 -18.43
N ASP A 172 -2.74 5.75 -18.09
CA ASP A 172 -2.67 6.36 -16.76
C ASP A 172 -3.38 5.49 -15.69
N ILE A 173 -4.54 4.92 -16.02
CA ILE A 173 -5.26 3.98 -15.13
C ILE A 173 -4.45 2.70 -14.96
N LYS A 174 -3.93 2.14 -16.06
CA LYS A 174 -3.14 0.91 -16.06
C LYS A 174 -1.91 1.04 -15.17
N GLU A 175 -1.17 2.14 -15.28
CA GLU A 175 0.02 2.41 -14.48
C GLU A 175 -0.30 2.39 -12.98
N LYS A 176 -1.32 3.16 -12.56
CA LYS A 176 -1.72 3.27 -11.14
C LYS A 176 -2.16 1.92 -10.57
N LEU A 177 -2.94 1.16 -11.33
CA LEU A 177 -3.44 -0.14 -10.88
C LEU A 177 -2.38 -1.25 -10.91
N ASN A 178 -1.29 -1.12 -11.68
CA ASN A 178 -0.28 -2.16 -11.80
C ASN A 178 0.45 -2.47 -10.47
N CYS A 179 0.48 -1.52 -9.54
CA CYS A 179 1.13 -1.68 -8.24
C CYS A 179 0.64 -2.92 -7.46
N ILE A 180 -0.66 -3.23 -7.51
CA ILE A 180 -1.23 -4.39 -6.80
C ILE A 180 -0.71 -5.72 -7.36
N HIS A 181 -0.44 -5.77 -8.68
CA HIS A 181 0.10 -6.95 -9.33
C HIS A 181 1.54 -7.20 -8.91
N TRP A 182 2.35 -6.14 -8.84
CA TRP A 182 3.74 -6.22 -8.37
C TRP A 182 3.83 -6.68 -6.91
N ILE A 183 3.03 -6.10 -6.00
CA ILE A 183 3.00 -6.55 -4.60
C ILE A 183 2.56 -8.01 -4.49
N SER A 184 1.50 -8.41 -5.20
CA SER A 184 1.02 -9.79 -5.17
C SER A 184 2.08 -10.79 -5.67
N PHE A 185 2.85 -10.43 -6.71
CA PHE A 185 3.96 -11.25 -7.20
C PHE A 185 5.06 -11.42 -6.14
N ASN A 186 5.45 -10.35 -5.46
CA ASN A 186 6.46 -10.42 -4.39
C ASN A 186 5.97 -11.24 -3.19
N LEU A 187 4.69 -11.12 -2.82
CA LEU A 187 4.10 -11.92 -1.75
C LEU A 187 4.08 -13.42 -2.10
N SER A 188 3.75 -13.78 -3.34
CA SER A 188 3.88 -15.17 -3.82
C SER A 188 5.32 -15.67 -3.73
N SER A 189 6.29 -14.85 -4.16
CA SER A 189 7.71 -15.21 -4.10
C SER A 189 8.18 -15.46 -2.67
N ILE A 190 7.67 -14.69 -1.69
CA ILE A 190 7.94 -14.92 -0.27
C ILE A 190 7.33 -16.26 0.17
N LEU A 191 6.06 -16.52 -0.14
CA LEU A 191 5.36 -17.75 0.25
C LEU A 191 6.01 -19.02 -0.35
N GLU A 192 6.59 -18.91 -1.54
CA GLU A 192 7.26 -20.01 -2.25
C GLU A 192 8.73 -20.19 -1.83
N SER A 193 9.32 -19.19 -1.17
CA SER A 193 10.73 -19.22 -0.80
C SER A 193 11.07 -20.35 0.18
N GLU A 194 12.26 -20.93 0.04
CA GLU A 194 12.74 -21.96 0.95
C GLU A 194 12.85 -21.45 2.39
N TRP A 195 13.28 -20.18 2.57
CA TRP A 195 13.46 -19.60 3.90
C TRP A 195 12.12 -19.50 4.65
N TRP A 196 11.02 -19.17 3.97
CA TRP A 196 9.69 -19.15 4.56
C TRP A 196 9.18 -20.56 4.89
N ASN A 197 9.43 -21.51 3.98
CA ASN A 197 8.96 -22.89 4.10
C ASN A 197 9.72 -23.74 5.14
N LYS A 198 10.83 -23.24 5.72
CA LYS A 198 11.54 -23.88 6.84
C LYS A 198 10.73 -23.92 8.16
N GLY A 199 9.53 -23.34 8.21
CA GLY A 199 8.56 -23.48 9.30
C GLY A 199 8.89 -22.70 10.58
N GLU A 200 10.16 -22.58 10.95
CA GLU A 200 10.61 -21.78 12.10
C GLU A 200 10.34 -20.29 11.90
N GLU A 201 10.64 -19.76 10.70
CA GLU A 201 10.38 -18.35 10.37
C GLU A 201 8.88 -18.04 10.31
N LYS A 202 8.07 -18.94 9.71
CA LYS A 202 6.61 -18.80 9.71
C LYS A 202 6.05 -18.76 11.14
N LYS A 203 6.57 -19.60 12.05
CA LYS A 203 6.18 -19.61 13.47
C LYS A 203 6.63 -18.33 14.18
N ARG A 204 7.86 -17.86 13.93
CA ARG A 204 8.41 -16.63 14.53
C ARG A 204 7.61 -15.42 14.08
N PHE A 205 7.42 -15.24 12.78
CA PHE A 205 6.63 -14.15 12.23
C PHE A 205 5.20 -14.16 12.75
N SER A 206 4.53 -15.34 12.75
CA SER A 206 3.18 -15.45 13.30
C SER A 206 3.13 -15.07 14.79
N LYS A 207 4.12 -15.47 15.59
CA LYS A 207 4.23 -15.08 17.01
C LYS A 207 4.41 -13.58 17.15
N ASP A 208 5.33 -13.00 16.39
CA ASP A 208 5.63 -11.57 16.43
C ASP A 208 4.41 -10.75 16.02
N VAL A 209 3.77 -11.09 14.91
CA VAL A 209 2.56 -10.40 14.43
C VAL A 209 1.38 -10.58 15.38
N ASN A 210 1.15 -11.79 15.90
CA ASN A 210 0.06 -12.02 16.86
C ASN A 210 0.31 -11.34 18.22
N SER A 211 1.57 -11.04 18.55
CA SER A 211 1.89 -10.23 19.73
C SER A 211 1.45 -8.77 19.57
N ILE A 212 1.28 -8.30 18.33
CA ILE A 212 0.81 -6.96 18.00
C ILE A 212 -0.73 -6.94 18.04
N LYS A 213 -1.31 -7.04 19.25
CA LYS A 213 -2.77 -6.90 19.45
C LYS A 213 -3.36 -5.64 18.80
N GLU A 214 -2.56 -4.59 18.75
CA GLU A 214 -2.88 -3.30 18.14
C GLU A 214 -3.12 -3.41 16.63
N LEU A 215 -2.47 -4.36 15.95
CA LEU A 215 -2.66 -4.59 14.52
C LEU A 215 -4.05 -5.14 14.25
N THR A 216 -4.46 -6.19 14.95
CA THR A 216 -5.80 -6.78 14.82
C THR A 216 -6.89 -5.76 15.16
N ILE A 217 -6.71 -5.02 16.27
CA ILE A 217 -7.63 -3.95 16.68
C ILE A 217 -7.66 -2.84 15.62
N GLY A 218 -6.50 -2.48 15.06
CA GLY A 218 -6.35 -1.48 14.02
C GLY A 218 -7.08 -1.87 12.73
N VAL A 219 -6.91 -3.11 12.27
CA VAL A 219 -7.60 -3.63 11.08
C VAL A 219 -9.12 -3.63 11.28
N GLN A 220 -9.61 -4.13 12.42
CA GLN A 220 -11.05 -4.14 12.72
C GLN A 220 -11.62 -2.72 12.82
N LYS A 221 -10.91 -1.78 13.44
CA LYS A 221 -11.30 -0.36 13.47
C LYS A 221 -11.35 0.22 12.04
N THR A 222 -10.36 -0.08 11.21
CA THR A 222 -10.29 0.35 9.82
C THR A 222 -11.46 -0.19 9.01
N ILE A 223 -11.76 -1.49 9.09
CA ILE A 223 -12.93 -2.10 8.42
C ILE A 223 -14.22 -1.40 8.83
N ASN A 224 -14.40 -1.13 10.12
CA ASN A 224 -15.58 -0.42 10.61
C ASN A 224 -15.66 1.02 10.09
N VAL A 225 -14.53 1.73 10.01
CA VAL A 225 -14.47 3.10 9.45
C VAL A 225 -14.83 3.09 7.97
N VAL A 226 -14.24 2.19 7.19
CA VAL A 226 -14.55 2.03 5.76
C VAL A 226 -16.02 1.69 5.57
N ARG A 227 -16.56 0.76 6.37
CA ARG A 227 -17.96 0.34 6.33
C ARG A 227 -18.94 1.46 6.62
N LYS A 228 -18.64 2.30 7.61
CA LYS A 228 -19.49 3.44 8.00
C LYS A 228 -19.39 4.61 7.05
N LYS A 229 -18.19 4.92 6.54
CA LYS A 229 -17.94 6.13 5.76
C LYS A 229 -18.11 5.94 4.25
N ARG A 230 -17.93 4.72 3.73
CA ARG A 230 -18.04 4.36 2.29
C ARG A 230 -17.44 5.46 1.40
N GLY A 231 -18.25 6.12 0.56
CA GLY A 231 -17.82 7.18 -0.36
C GLY A 231 -17.19 8.43 0.30
N LYS A 232 -17.42 8.67 1.59
CA LYS A 232 -16.79 9.78 2.34
C LYS A 232 -15.44 9.43 2.96
N LEU A 233 -14.99 8.17 2.83
CA LEU A 233 -13.73 7.71 3.42
C LEU A 233 -12.54 8.49 2.87
N PHE A 234 -12.39 8.49 1.55
CA PHE A 234 -11.29 9.18 0.86
C PHE A 234 -11.30 10.68 1.13
N GLN A 235 -12.48 11.31 1.19
CA GLN A 235 -12.60 12.71 1.61
C GLN A 235 -12.10 12.95 3.04
N THR A 236 -12.46 12.07 3.98
CA THR A 236 -11.94 12.15 5.37
C THR A 236 -10.41 11.99 5.37
N MET A 237 -9.87 11.07 4.57
CA MET A 237 -8.44 10.82 4.50
C MET A 237 -7.69 12.02 3.93
N ALA A 238 -8.22 12.67 2.89
CA ALA A 238 -7.65 13.90 2.34
C ALA A 238 -7.53 14.99 3.42
N ILE A 239 -8.62 15.25 4.15
CA ILE A 239 -8.62 16.26 5.24
C ILE A 239 -7.60 15.90 6.33
N LYS A 240 -7.53 14.62 6.72
CA LYS A 240 -6.57 14.19 7.74
C LYS A 240 -5.12 14.31 7.29
N LEU A 241 -4.83 13.98 6.03
CA LEU A 241 -3.49 14.12 5.47
C LEU A 241 -3.09 15.58 5.34
N ASP A 242 -3.99 16.46 4.91
CA ASP A 242 -3.72 17.88 4.82
C ASP A 242 -3.46 18.50 6.20
N ASN A 243 -4.30 18.19 7.20
CA ASN A 243 -4.04 18.60 8.58
C ASN A 243 -2.67 18.08 9.08
N PHE A 244 -2.36 16.80 8.83
CA PHE A 244 -1.07 16.23 9.22
C PHE A 244 0.12 16.89 8.48
N LYS A 245 -0.05 17.30 7.22
CA LYS A 245 0.94 18.08 6.48
C LYS A 245 1.17 19.44 7.14
N GLN A 246 0.10 20.15 7.52
CA GLN A 246 0.22 21.42 8.24
C GLN A 246 0.92 21.22 9.59
N ASP A 247 0.55 20.18 10.35
CA ASP A 247 1.21 19.85 11.61
C ASP A 247 2.72 19.63 11.41
N ILE A 248 3.14 18.93 10.35
CA ILE A 248 4.57 18.75 10.03
C ILE A 248 5.24 20.09 9.70
N ILE A 249 4.60 20.92 8.87
CA ILE A 249 5.14 22.21 8.42
C ILE A 249 5.31 23.15 9.62
N GLU A 250 4.28 23.30 10.43
CA GLU A 250 4.18 24.27 11.53
C GLU A 250 4.86 23.80 12.82
N SER A 251 5.07 22.49 13.00
CA SER A 251 5.65 21.96 14.23
C SER A 251 7.11 22.40 14.41
N LYS A 252 7.30 23.26 15.41
CA LYS A 252 8.60 23.59 16.04
C LYS A 252 9.18 22.41 16.82
N GLU A 253 8.37 21.39 17.12
CA GLU A 253 8.84 20.22 17.86
C GLU A 253 9.86 19.41 17.06
N TRP A 254 9.81 19.44 15.71
CA TRP A 254 10.83 18.82 14.86
C TRP A 254 12.20 19.46 15.03
N GLU A 255 12.27 20.78 15.20
CA GLU A 255 13.50 21.49 15.52
C GLU A 255 13.99 21.09 16.92
N SER A 256 13.07 20.96 17.89
CA SER A 256 13.42 20.51 19.25
C SER A 256 13.78 19.02 19.38
N PHE A 257 13.27 18.17 18.47
CA PHE A 257 13.56 16.74 18.41
C PHE A 257 15.02 16.52 17.99
N VAL A 258 15.53 17.33 17.06
CA VAL A 258 16.95 17.39 16.69
C VAL A 258 17.79 17.66 17.94
N ASP A 259 17.44 18.71 18.69
CA ASP A 259 18.21 19.15 19.87
C ASP A 259 18.18 18.13 21.02
N LYS A 260 17.05 17.43 21.23
CA LYS A 260 16.88 16.46 22.34
C LYS A 260 17.35 15.05 22.01
N SER A 261 17.33 14.64 20.75
CA SER A 261 17.62 13.25 20.36
C SER A 261 19.10 13.02 20.09
N ILE A 262 19.81 14.03 19.56
CA ILE A 262 21.25 13.96 19.27
C ILE A 262 22.07 13.56 20.52
N PRO A 263 21.86 14.14 21.73
CA PRO A 263 22.62 13.74 22.92
C PRO A 263 22.39 12.28 23.33
N LYS A 264 21.15 11.81 23.22
CA LYS A 264 20.76 10.44 23.61
C LYS A 264 21.32 9.41 22.65
N ILE A 265 21.35 9.72 21.35
CA ILE A 265 21.92 8.87 20.31
C ILE A 265 23.46 8.86 20.38
N ASN A 266 24.10 10.01 20.62
CA ASN A 266 25.56 10.06 20.84
C ASN A 266 26.00 9.21 22.02
N SER A 267 25.22 9.22 23.12
CA SER A 267 25.47 8.35 24.28
C SER A 267 25.36 6.85 23.97
N LEU A 268 24.54 6.47 22.99
CA LEU A 268 24.45 5.09 22.50
C LEU A 268 25.66 4.74 21.62
N GLY A 269 26.08 5.65 20.73
CA GLY A 269 27.28 5.49 19.90
C GLY A 269 28.56 5.31 20.74
N GLU A 270 28.74 6.08 21.81
CA GLU A 270 29.88 5.94 22.73
C GLU A 270 29.86 4.62 23.51
N LYS A 271 28.68 4.14 23.91
CA LYS A 271 28.51 2.82 24.55
C LYS A 271 28.84 1.66 23.61
N TYR A 272 28.63 1.82 22.31
CA TYR A 272 29.00 0.80 21.31
C TYR A 272 30.51 0.80 21.03
N LYS A 273 31.16 1.97 21.03
CA LYS A 273 32.63 2.09 20.87
C LYS A 273 33.39 1.46 22.04
N THR A 274 32.92 1.63 23.27
CA THR A 274 33.56 1.10 24.50
C THR A 274 33.37 -0.41 24.71
N LYS A 275 32.42 -1.06 24.02
CA LYS A 275 32.23 -2.52 24.08
C LYS A 275 33.11 -3.32 23.11
N LYS A 276 33.81 -2.65 22.19
CA LYS A 276 34.70 -3.28 21.19
C LYS A 276 36.19 -3.14 21.51
N SER A 277 36.54 -2.41 22.56
CA SER A 277 37.87 -2.32 23.17
C SER A 277 37.98 -3.25 24.35
#